data_AF-A0A522Z4G4-F1
#
_entry.id   AF-A0A522Z4G4-F1
#
_cell.length_a   1.000
_cell.length_b   1.000
_cell.length_c   1.000
_cell.angle_alpha   90.00
_cell.angle_beta   90.00
_cell.angle_gamma   90.00
#
_symmetry.space_group_name_H-M   'P 1'
#
loop_
_entity.id
_entity.type
_entity.pdbx_description
1 polymer ?
#
loop_
_entity_poly.entity_id
_entity_poly.type
_entity_poly.pdbx_seq_one_letter_code
_entity_poly.pdbx_strand_id
1 'polypeptide(L)'
;MGQFFTDDIDALLKSGHGDYGRLSRIKADFEAKKLVTIEDRRYVDGLIARYLQPAAQTEKSERIVKIPEKRIVPPPPTPASVPEIKYQKTVVEKPIEKMYGKKKLRNIVISVASVIFAVLIISVVAMNQDNIISMGPSTTKTLETDQTSYTLGDIISISGSTESTITKLTISDPDAQEIWTEIVKVKADGKFSTLVIAGGNGWEKAGKYTVTASANGKTEETVFDFSPNESP
;
A
#
# COMPACT_ATOMS: atom_id res chain seq x y z
N MET A 1 20.07 -1.99 7.40
CA MET A 1 19.30 -2.79 8.37
C MET A 1 19.62 -4.29 8.28
N GLY A 2 20.86 -4.70 7.95
CA GLY A 2 21.17 -6.12 7.68
C GLY A 2 22.09 -6.82 8.68
N GLN A 3 22.74 -6.09 9.59
CA GLN A 3 23.77 -6.69 10.44
C GLN A 3 23.20 -7.35 11.71
N PHE A 4 22.07 -6.84 12.22
CA PHE A 4 21.48 -7.34 13.46
C PHE A 4 20.77 -8.71 13.32
N PHE A 5 20.27 -9.03 12.12
CA PHE A 5 19.48 -10.26 11.91
C PHE A 5 20.32 -11.54 12.01
N THR A 6 21.55 -11.54 11.49
CA THR A 6 22.45 -12.71 11.55
C THR A 6 23.04 -12.92 12.94
N ASP A 7 23.37 -11.82 13.64
CA ASP A 7 23.93 -11.87 15.00
C ASP A 7 22.93 -12.47 16.00
N ASP A 8 21.64 -12.11 15.87
CA ASP A 8 20.56 -12.66 16.68
C ASP A 8 20.35 -14.16 16.41
N ILE A 9 20.41 -14.59 15.15
CA ILE A 9 20.35 -16.02 14.79
C ILE A 9 21.55 -16.77 15.38
N ASP A 10 22.74 -16.19 15.32
CA ASP A 10 23.94 -16.81 15.91
C ASP A 10 23.83 -16.92 17.43
N ALA A 11 23.24 -15.93 18.11
CA ALA A 11 22.93 -16.01 19.52
C ALA A 11 21.90 -17.09 19.85
N LEU A 12 20.87 -17.28 19.01
CA LEU A 12 19.90 -18.37 19.15
C LEU A 12 20.53 -19.75 18.95
N LEU A 13 21.36 -19.90 17.91
CA LEU A 13 22.10 -21.13 17.63
C LEU A 13 23.06 -21.47 18.77
N LYS A 14 23.78 -20.47 19.29
CA LYS A 14 24.71 -20.63 20.42
C LYS A 14 24.01 -20.97 21.73
N SER A 15 22.83 -20.41 21.97
CA SER A 15 22.01 -20.72 23.15
C SER A 15 21.21 -22.02 23.01
N GLY A 16 21.22 -22.65 21.83
CA GLY A 16 20.49 -23.89 21.57
C GLY A 16 18.97 -23.70 21.53
N HIS A 17 18.49 -22.50 21.22
CA HIS A 17 17.08 -22.17 21.18
C HIS A 17 16.55 -22.14 19.75
N GLY A 18 15.53 -22.97 19.49
CA GLY A 18 14.94 -23.12 18.16
C GLY A 18 15.42 -24.37 17.43
N ASP A 19 15.01 -24.50 16.17
CA ASP A 19 15.39 -25.56 15.25
C ASP A 19 16.65 -25.16 14.52
N TYR A 20 17.75 -25.88 14.79
CA TYR A 20 19.06 -25.62 14.21
C TYR A 20 19.04 -25.66 12.68
N GLY A 21 18.34 -26.64 12.09
CA GLY A 21 18.26 -26.81 10.63
C GLY A 21 17.50 -25.65 9.98
N ARG A 22 16.39 -25.23 10.61
CA ARG A 22 15.60 -24.08 10.12
C ARG A 22 16.38 -22.78 10.25
N LEU A 23 16.96 -22.49 11.42
CA LEU A 23 17.74 -21.28 11.67
C LEU A 23 18.97 -21.18 10.75
N SER A 24 19.70 -22.28 10.53
CA SER A 24 20.85 -22.31 9.64
C SER A 24 20.46 -22.05 8.18
N ARG A 25 19.32 -22.58 7.72
CA ARG A 25 18.81 -22.29 6.37
C ARG A 25 18.38 -20.84 6.21
N ILE A 26 17.69 -20.29 7.20
CA ILE A 26 17.27 -18.88 7.20
C ILE A 26 18.48 -17.95 7.16
N LYS A 27 19.52 -18.24 7.97
CA LYS A 27 20.78 -17.50 7.94
C LYS A 27 21.44 -17.54 6.56
N ALA A 28 21.56 -18.74 5.98
CA ALA A 28 22.17 -18.91 4.66
C ALA A 28 21.38 -18.19 3.54
N ASP A 29 20.05 -18.29 3.56
CA ASP A 29 19.19 -17.57 2.60
C ASP A 29 19.37 -16.04 2.74
N PHE A 30 19.45 -15.53 3.98
CA PHE A 30 19.67 -14.10 4.23
C PHE A 30 21.07 -13.64 3.78
N GLU A 31 22.13 -14.38 4.08
CA GLU A 31 23.50 -14.08 3.64
C GLU A 31 23.64 -14.12 2.11
N ALA A 32 22.92 -15.02 1.45
CA ALA A 32 22.82 -15.10 0.00
C ALA A 32 21.96 -13.98 -0.62
N LYS A 33 21.49 -13.00 0.17
CA LYS A 33 20.57 -11.92 -0.23
C LYS A 33 19.27 -12.43 -0.86
N LYS A 34 18.86 -13.65 -0.52
CA LYS A 34 17.59 -14.22 -0.94
C LYS A 34 16.47 -13.75 -0.01
N LEU A 35 15.25 -13.69 -0.55
CA LEU A 35 14.07 -13.35 0.25
C LEU A 35 13.81 -14.42 1.32
N VAL A 36 13.92 -14.02 2.58
CA VAL A 36 13.46 -14.81 3.73
C VAL A 36 11.93 -14.70 3.81
N THR A 37 11.26 -15.83 4.01
CA THR A 37 9.80 -15.85 4.10
C THR A 37 9.30 -15.10 5.34
N ILE A 38 8.08 -14.56 5.28
CA ILE A 38 7.46 -13.88 6.43
C ILE A 38 7.30 -14.85 7.62
N GLU A 39 7.01 -16.12 7.34
CA GLU A 39 6.89 -17.14 8.38
C GLU A 39 8.22 -17.36 9.11
N ASP A 40 9.32 -17.49 8.35
CA ASP A 40 10.65 -17.67 8.90
C ASP A 40 11.12 -16.46 9.70
N ARG A 41 10.78 -15.25 9.24
CA ARG A 41 11.04 -14.03 10.00
C ARG A 41 10.27 -14.01 11.32
N ARG A 42 8.98 -14.33 11.31
CA ARG A 42 8.17 -14.42 12.54
C ARG A 42 8.68 -15.50 13.49
N TYR A 43 9.16 -16.60 12.94
CA TYR A 43 9.76 -17.68 13.72
C TYR A 43 10.99 -17.19 14.48
N VAL A 44 11.93 -16.53 13.78
CA VAL A 44 13.13 -15.94 14.39
C VAL A 44 12.76 -14.85 15.41
N ASP A 45 11.89 -13.91 15.04
CA ASP A 45 11.43 -12.83 15.95
C ASP A 45 10.82 -13.38 17.24
N GLY A 46 10.05 -14.47 17.16
CA GLY A 46 9.46 -15.13 18.33
C GLY A 46 10.50 -15.78 19.25
N LEU A 47 11.59 -16.30 18.68
CA LEU A 47 12.70 -16.84 19.45
C LEU A 47 13.53 -15.72 20.10
N ILE A 48 13.83 -14.65 19.37
CA ILE A 48 14.53 -13.47 19.90
C ILE A 48 13.74 -12.89 21.07
N ALA A 49 12.43 -12.67 20.87
CA ALA A 49 11.53 -12.13 21.90
C ALA A 49 11.56 -12.97 23.19
N ARG A 50 11.66 -14.30 23.04
CA ARG A 50 11.59 -15.23 24.16
C ARG A 50 12.91 -15.45 24.89
N TYR A 51 14.03 -15.40 24.16
CA TYR A 51 15.32 -15.89 24.66
C TYR A 51 16.44 -14.85 24.66
N LEU A 52 16.34 -13.78 23.85
CA LEU A 52 17.40 -12.80 23.67
C LEU A 52 17.05 -11.39 24.15
N GLN A 53 15.81 -11.15 24.62
CA GLN A 53 15.48 -9.84 25.18
C GLN A 53 16.19 -9.58 26.51
N PRO A 54 16.85 -8.42 26.68
CA PRO A 54 17.28 -7.97 28.00
C PRO A 54 16.03 -7.73 28.87
N ALA A 55 16.08 -8.15 30.13
CA ALA A 55 14.97 -8.10 31.08
C ALA A 55 14.40 -6.68 31.28
N ALA A 56 13.49 -6.28 30.40
CA ALA A 56 12.52 -5.21 30.61
C ALA A 56 11.27 -5.60 29.80
N GLN A 57 10.17 -5.82 30.52
CA GLN A 57 8.83 -6.16 30.01
C GLN A 57 8.56 -7.63 29.63
N THR A 58 8.86 -8.54 30.54
CA THR A 58 7.94 -9.67 30.78
C THR A 58 6.76 -9.19 31.60
N GLU A 59 5.66 -8.78 30.95
CA GLU A 59 4.34 -8.97 31.57
C GLU A 59 3.97 -10.45 31.45
N LYS A 60 4.40 -11.18 32.48
CA LYS A 60 3.85 -12.40 33.07
C LYS A 60 2.76 -13.12 32.25
N SER A 61 3.18 -14.01 31.35
CA SER A 61 2.33 -15.14 30.93
C SER A 61 2.22 -16.11 32.11
N GLU A 62 1.12 -16.02 32.85
CA GLU A 62 0.86 -16.90 33.99
C GLU A 62 0.47 -18.30 33.50
N ARG A 63 1.36 -19.26 33.77
CA ARG A 63 1.22 -20.68 33.43
C ARG A 63 0.00 -21.29 34.12
N ILE A 64 -0.68 -22.13 33.35
CA ILE A 64 -1.65 -23.16 33.74
C ILE A 64 -1.16 -23.92 35.00
N VAL A 65 -1.95 -23.88 36.07
CA VAL A 65 -1.94 -24.87 37.15
C VAL A 65 -3.32 -25.52 37.21
N LYS A 66 -3.37 -26.83 36.96
CA LYS A 66 -4.54 -27.71 37.16
C LYS A 66 -4.74 -27.98 38.66
N ILE A 67 -5.97 -28.41 39.03
CA ILE A 67 -6.44 -29.19 40.21
C ILE A 67 -7.51 -28.43 41.06
N PRO A 68 -8.63 -29.05 41.52
CA PRO A 68 -9.73 -29.71 40.81
C PRO A 68 -11.11 -29.04 41.08
N GLU A 69 -12.12 -29.46 40.33
CA GLU A 69 -13.49 -28.93 40.31
C GLU A 69 -14.31 -29.18 41.60
N LYS A 70 -14.86 -28.12 42.21
CA LYS A 70 -16.08 -28.21 43.03
C LYS A 70 -17.13 -27.24 42.48
N ARG A 71 -18.07 -27.83 41.74
CA ARG A 71 -19.28 -27.23 41.17
C ARG A 71 -20.12 -26.52 42.23
N ILE A 72 -20.30 -25.20 42.09
CA ILE A 72 -21.50 -24.51 42.55
C ILE A 72 -22.02 -23.72 41.35
N VAL A 73 -23.27 -24.00 41.00
CA VAL A 73 -23.97 -23.53 39.80
C VAL A 73 -24.30 -22.04 39.93
N PRO A 74 -24.02 -21.17 38.93
CA PRO A 74 -24.47 -19.79 38.95
C PRO A 74 -25.92 -19.65 38.39
N PRO A 75 -26.78 -18.80 38.96
CA PRO A 75 -28.05 -18.41 38.33
C PRO A 75 -27.85 -17.44 37.14
N PRO A 76 -28.82 -17.32 36.20
CA PRO A 76 -28.69 -16.60 34.93
C PRO A 76 -28.79 -15.06 35.03
N PRO A 77 -28.39 -14.30 33.97
CA PRO A 77 -28.07 -12.87 34.03
C PRO A 77 -29.18 -11.91 33.53
N THR A 78 -29.08 -10.64 33.91
CA THR A 78 -29.59 -9.46 33.15
C THR A 78 -28.79 -8.20 33.57
N PRO A 79 -28.71 -7.11 32.77
CA PRO A 79 -27.45 -6.68 32.16
C PRO A 79 -26.95 -5.29 32.58
N ALA A 80 -25.64 -5.11 32.34
CA ALA A 80 -24.92 -3.86 32.03
C ALA A 80 -24.80 -2.77 33.13
N SER A 81 -23.60 -2.71 33.73
CA SER A 81 -22.89 -1.44 33.93
C SER A 81 -21.39 -1.73 33.93
N VAL A 82 -20.70 -1.42 32.83
CA VAL A 82 -19.24 -1.45 32.75
C VAL A 82 -18.75 -0.06 33.21
N PRO A 83 -17.99 0.06 34.31
CA PRO A 83 -17.19 1.26 34.54
C PRO A 83 -15.90 1.16 33.70
N GLU A 84 -15.86 1.98 32.66
CA GLU A 84 -14.69 2.24 31.81
C GLU A 84 -13.66 3.08 32.60
N ILE A 85 -12.42 2.60 32.71
CA ILE A 85 -11.30 3.38 33.24
C ILE A 85 -10.17 3.49 32.21
N LYS A 86 -10.16 4.66 31.55
CA LYS A 86 -9.06 5.60 31.23
C LYS A 86 -7.72 5.10 30.67
N TYR A 87 -7.33 5.69 29.53
CA TYR A 87 -6.01 6.31 29.35
C TYR A 87 -6.13 7.61 28.53
N GLN A 88 -6.04 8.78 29.20
CA GLN A 88 -5.75 10.05 28.54
C GLN A 88 -4.26 10.35 28.71
N LYS A 89 -3.52 10.36 27.60
CA LYS A 89 -2.18 10.93 27.51
C LYS A 89 -2.32 12.36 27.02
N THR A 90 -2.11 13.33 27.90
CA THR A 90 -1.99 14.74 27.53
C THR A 90 -0.61 14.95 26.89
N VAL A 91 -0.57 15.12 25.56
CA VAL A 91 0.55 15.78 24.89
C VAL A 91 0.10 17.21 24.60
N VAL A 92 0.78 18.17 25.21
CA VAL A 92 0.60 19.60 24.96
C VAL A 92 1.17 19.88 23.57
N GLU A 93 0.30 20.17 22.60
CA GLU A 93 0.70 20.75 21.32
C GLU A 93 0.17 22.19 21.24
N LYS A 94 1.08 23.12 20.94
CA LYS A 94 0.85 24.57 20.93
C LYS A 94 -0.15 24.94 19.82
N PRO A 95 -1.02 25.95 19.98
CA PRO A 95 -1.94 26.36 18.92
C PRO A 95 -1.18 26.90 17.71
N ILE A 96 -1.39 26.31 16.53
CA ILE A 96 -0.96 26.90 15.26
C ILE A 96 -1.84 28.12 15.00
N GLU A 97 -1.22 29.29 14.98
CA GLU A 97 -1.87 30.55 14.65
C GLU A 97 -2.43 30.53 13.22
N LYS A 98 -3.70 30.93 13.10
CA LYS A 98 -4.34 31.20 11.82
C LYS A 98 -3.75 32.48 11.22
N MET A 99 -2.80 32.36 10.28
CA MET A 99 -2.42 33.49 9.44
C MET A 99 -3.51 33.80 8.40
N TYR A 100 -4.32 34.80 8.72
CA TYR A 100 -5.25 35.45 7.81
C TYR A 100 -4.48 36.38 6.86
N GLY A 101 -4.01 35.83 5.73
CA GLY A 101 -3.35 36.61 4.68
C GLY A 101 -4.36 37.18 3.68
N LYS A 102 -4.92 38.36 3.96
CA LYS A 102 -5.64 39.19 2.97
C LYS A 102 -4.71 39.50 1.79
N LYS A 103 -4.98 38.96 0.60
CA LYS A 103 -4.42 39.48 -0.66
C LYS A 103 -5.54 40.09 -1.49
N LYS A 104 -5.40 41.40 -1.72
CA LYS A 104 -6.26 42.25 -2.56
C LYS A 104 -6.42 41.64 -3.95
N LEU A 105 -7.67 41.42 -4.36
CA LEU A 105 -8.05 41.23 -5.75
C LEU A 105 -7.86 42.57 -6.47
N ARG A 106 -6.99 42.63 -7.49
CA ARG A 106 -6.88 43.78 -8.38
C ARG A 106 -7.38 43.39 -9.77
N ASN A 107 -8.46 44.05 -10.13
CA ASN A 107 -9.18 44.03 -11.41
C ASN A 107 -8.24 43.92 -12.62
N ILE A 108 -8.44 42.88 -13.45
CA ILE A 108 -7.94 42.84 -14.82
C ILE A 108 -9.14 42.73 -15.75
N VAL A 109 -9.38 43.88 -16.37
CA VAL A 109 -10.17 44.25 -17.55
C VAL A 109 -10.57 43.05 -18.44
N ILE A 110 -11.87 42.82 -18.55
CA ILE A 110 -12.49 42.03 -19.62
C ILE A 110 -12.57 42.94 -20.85
N SER A 111 -11.68 42.75 -21.82
CA SER A 111 -11.82 43.35 -23.15
C SER A 111 -12.82 42.53 -23.97
N VAL A 112 -14.07 42.98 -24.04
CA VAL A 112 -15.06 42.52 -25.03
C VAL A 112 -14.79 43.24 -26.33
N ALA A 113 -14.25 42.55 -27.34
CA ALA A 113 -14.44 42.86 -28.76
C ALA A 113 -13.79 41.80 -29.67
N SER A 114 -14.59 40.86 -30.19
CA SER A 114 -14.44 40.26 -31.53
C SER A 114 -15.61 39.28 -31.71
N VAL A 115 -16.75 39.77 -32.18
CA VAL A 115 -17.19 39.70 -33.60
C VAL A 115 -17.36 38.25 -34.06
N ILE A 116 -18.63 37.93 -34.26
CA ILE A 116 -19.19 36.74 -34.91
C ILE A 116 -18.35 36.37 -36.14
N PHE A 117 -17.92 35.11 -36.19
CA PHE A 117 -17.84 34.40 -37.46
C PHE A 117 -18.48 33.03 -37.29
N ALA A 118 -19.80 33.02 -37.50
CA ALA A 118 -20.49 31.84 -37.94
C ALA A 118 -19.92 31.48 -39.31
N VAL A 119 -18.97 30.55 -39.34
CA VAL A 119 -18.53 29.89 -40.56
C VAL A 119 -19.12 28.48 -40.56
N LEU A 120 -20.30 28.39 -41.17
CA LEU A 120 -20.77 27.17 -41.81
C LEU A 120 -19.76 26.81 -42.91
N ILE A 121 -18.81 25.93 -42.63
CA ILE A 121 -18.12 25.17 -43.68
C ILE A 121 -18.61 23.73 -43.60
N ILE A 122 -19.59 23.46 -44.46
CA ILE A 122 -19.83 22.13 -44.99
C ILE A 122 -18.79 21.97 -46.11
N SER A 123 -17.73 21.22 -45.85
CA SER A 123 -16.91 20.61 -46.89
C SER A 123 -16.72 19.14 -46.54
N VAL A 124 -17.50 18.29 -47.21
CA VAL A 124 -17.25 16.86 -47.25
C VAL A 124 -16.00 16.65 -48.11
N VAL A 125 -14.89 16.30 -47.45
CA VAL A 125 -13.80 15.56 -48.08
C VAL A 125 -13.59 14.31 -47.22
N ALA A 126 -13.99 13.17 -47.79
CA ALA A 126 -13.82 11.86 -47.22
C ALA A 126 -12.32 11.51 -47.13
N MET A 127 -11.74 11.57 -45.94
CA MET A 127 -10.48 10.91 -45.60
C MET A 127 -10.50 10.54 -44.11
N ASN A 128 -10.68 9.24 -43.84
CA ASN A 128 -10.33 8.49 -42.63
C ASN A 128 -10.33 9.25 -41.29
N GLN A 129 -11.49 9.26 -40.61
CA GLN A 129 -11.56 9.27 -39.14
C GLN A 129 -10.93 7.94 -38.66
N ASP A 130 -10.03 7.90 -37.69
CA ASP A 130 -10.30 8.27 -36.30
C ASP A 130 -9.10 8.96 -35.65
N ASN A 131 -9.14 10.29 -35.56
CA ASN A 131 -8.43 11.00 -34.51
C ASN A 131 -9.42 11.97 -33.88
N ILE A 132 -10.35 11.39 -33.11
CA ILE A 132 -11.28 12.16 -32.28
C ILE A 132 -10.45 12.77 -31.16
N ILE A 133 -10.08 14.05 -31.31
CA ILE A 133 -9.69 14.88 -30.18
C ILE A 133 -10.95 15.05 -29.34
N SER A 134 -11.16 14.09 -28.43
CA SER A 134 -12.18 14.17 -27.40
C SER A 134 -11.75 15.25 -26.42
N MET A 135 -12.21 16.48 -26.65
CA MET A 135 -12.19 17.53 -25.63
C MET A 135 -13.39 17.31 -24.72
N GLY A 136 -13.38 16.18 -24.02
CA GLY A 136 -14.28 15.89 -22.91
C GLY A 136 -13.90 16.70 -21.67
N PRO A 137 -14.78 16.75 -20.64
CA PRO A 137 -14.43 17.37 -19.37
C PRO A 137 -13.12 16.74 -18.88
N SER A 138 -12.19 17.56 -18.39
CA SER A 138 -10.96 17.09 -17.78
C SER A 138 -11.30 16.05 -16.71
N THR A 139 -11.19 14.77 -17.06
CA THR A 139 -11.26 13.68 -16.10
C THR A 139 -10.02 13.88 -15.23
N THR A 140 -10.21 14.45 -14.04
CA THR A 140 -9.20 14.38 -12.98
C THR A 140 -8.91 12.91 -12.77
N LYS A 141 -7.79 12.45 -13.32
CA LYS A 141 -7.37 11.06 -13.28
C LYS A 141 -7.19 10.67 -11.81
N THR A 142 -7.99 9.72 -11.34
CA THR A 142 -8.03 9.31 -9.94
C THR A 142 -7.08 8.16 -9.62
N LEU A 143 -6.38 7.62 -10.62
CA LEU A 143 -5.42 6.52 -10.51
C LEU A 143 -4.13 6.88 -11.26
N GLU A 144 -3.00 6.84 -10.57
CA GLU A 144 -1.70 7.24 -11.10
C GLU A 144 -0.60 6.32 -10.60
N THR A 145 0.48 6.28 -11.38
CA THR A 145 1.78 5.72 -11.00
C THR A 145 2.79 6.86 -10.85
N ASP A 146 3.85 6.66 -10.07
CA ASP A 146 4.86 7.71 -9.81
C ASP A 146 5.71 8.06 -11.04
N GLN A 147 5.86 7.11 -11.96
CA GLN A 147 6.54 7.28 -13.25
C GLN A 147 5.70 6.68 -14.39
N THR A 148 6.05 7.06 -15.62
CA THR A 148 5.44 6.55 -16.86
C THR A 148 6.20 5.38 -17.47
N SER A 149 7.40 5.06 -16.98
CA SER A 149 8.23 3.97 -17.47
C SER A 149 9.04 3.33 -16.35
N TYR A 150 9.22 2.01 -16.41
CA TYR A 150 9.98 1.23 -15.42
C TYR A 150 10.85 0.17 -16.08
N THR A 151 11.83 -0.29 -15.32
CA THR A 151 12.73 -1.39 -15.65
C THR A 151 12.67 -2.50 -14.59
N LEU A 152 13.24 -3.66 -14.91
CA LEU A 152 13.22 -4.82 -14.02
C LEU A 152 13.79 -4.47 -12.63
N GLY A 153 13.01 -4.72 -11.59
CA GLY A 153 13.38 -4.46 -10.19
C GLY A 153 13.00 -3.08 -9.66
N ASP A 154 12.48 -2.18 -10.49
CA ASP A 154 11.96 -0.89 -10.04
C ASP A 154 10.77 -1.07 -9.08
N ILE A 155 10.59 -0.10 -8.18
CA ILE A 155 9.42 -0.01 -7.32
C ILE A 155 8.42 0.95 -7.95
N ILE A 156 7.25 0.45 -8.28
CA ILE A 156 6.13 1.23 -8.80
C ILE A 156 5.25 1.63 -7.61
N SER A 157 5.07 2.93 -7.42
CA SER A 157 4.11 3.49 -6.47
C SER A 157 2.80 3.79 -7.17
N ILE A 158 1.77 3.02 -6.84
CA ILE A 158 0.41 3.18 -7.36
C ILE A 158 -0.41 3.95 -6.35
N SER A 159 -1.08 5.01 -6.77
CA SER A 159 -1.93 5.82 -5.89
C SER A 159 -3.24 6.22 -6.55
N GLY A 160 -4.24 6.47 -5.73
CA GLY A 160 -5.51 6.97 -6.24
C GLY A 160 -6.54 7.32 -5.17
N SER A 161 -7.75 7.61 -5.62
CA SER A 161 -8.88 7.96 -4.75
C SER A 161 -10.18 7.26 -5.14
N THR A 162 -10.96 6.83 -4.16
CA THR A 162 -12.29 6.25 -4.35
C THR A 162 -13.16 6.50 -3.12
N GLU A 163 -14.48 6.54 -3.30
CA GLU A 163 -15.45 6.64 -2.20
C GLU A 163 -15.67 5.29 -1.48
N SER A 164 -15.09 4.21 -2.01
CA SER A 164 -15.21 2.86 -1.44
C SER A 164 -14.24 2.66 -0.26
N THR A 165 -14.53 1.70 0.62
CA THR A 165 -13.65 1.37 1.76
C THR A 165 -12.46 0.49 1.36
N ILE A 166 -12.58 -0.22 0.24
CA ILE A 166 -11.56 -1.06 -0.37
C ILE A 166 -11.58 -0.88 -1.89
N THR A 167 -10.46 -1.17 -2.55
CA THR A 167 -10.35 -1.22 -4.01
C THR A 167 -9.53 -2.44 -4.43
N LYS A 168 -9.92 -3.12 -5.51
CA LYS A 168 -9.09 -4.17 -6.14
C LYS A 168 -8.19 -3.50 -7.17
N LEU A 169 -6.89 -3.67 -7.03
CA LEU A 169 -5.90 -3.28 -8.03
C LEU A 169 -5.43 -4.51 -8.79
N THR A 170 -5.25 -4.37 -10.10
CA THR A 170 -4.66 -5.40 -10.96
C THR A 170 -3.61 -4.78 -11.87
N ILE A 171 -2.60 -5.55 -12.25
CA ILE A 171 -1.67 -5.21 -13.33
C ILE A 171 -1.76 -6.30 -14.38
N SER A 172 -1.97 -5.89 -15.62
CA SER A 172 -1.94 -6.78 -16.78
C SER A 172 -0.73 -6.52 -17.66
N ASP A 173 -0.18 -7.59 -18.21
CA ASP A 173 0.91 -7.54 -19.19
C ASP A 173 0.41 -7.02 -20.56
N PRO A 174 1.32 -6.81 -21.53
CA PRO A 174 0.94 -6.34 -22.87
C PRO A 174 -0.01 -7.27 -23.64
N ASP A 175 -0.13 -8.54 -23.24
CA ASP A 175 -1.07 -9.52 -23.81
C ASP A 175 -2.39 -9.57 -23.03
N ALA A 176 -2.64 -8.58 -22.18
CA ALA A 176 -3.79 -8.45 -21.30
C ALA A 176 -3.96 -9.59 -20.28
N GLN A 177 -2.88 -10.31 -19.96
CA GLN A 177 -2.88 -11.30 -18.88
C GLN A 177 -2.69 -10.62 -17.53
N GLU A 178 -3.57 -10.89 -16.56
CA GLU A 178 -3.42 -10.39 -15.18
C GLU A 178 -2.21 -11.07 -14.52
N ILE A 179 -1.17 -10.30 -14.21
CA ILE A 179 0.07 -10.81 -13.61
C ILE A 179 0.20 -10.47 -12.13
N TRP A 180 -0.59 -9.52 -11.65
CA TRP A 180 -0.58 -9.10 -10.26
C TRP A 180 -1.96 -8.59 -9.85
N THR A 181 -2.35 -8.88 -8.62
CA THR A 181 -3.61 -8.43 -8.01
C THR A 181 -3.41 -8.16 -6.52
N GLU A 182 -4.00 -7.08 -6.02
CA GLU A 182 -4.07 -6.76 -4.60
C GLU A 182 -5.40 -6.11 -4.24
N ILE A 183 -5.91 -6.37 -3.02
CA ILE A 183 -7.03 -5.62 -2.44
C ILE A 183 -6.46 -4.62 -1.45
N VAL A 184 -6.61 -3.33 -1.75
CA VAL A 184 -6.05 -2.24 -0.94
C VAL A 184 -7.16 -1.58 -0.11
N LYS A 185 -6.87 -1.34 1.17
CA LYS A 185 -7.76 -0.58 2.06
C LYS A 185 -7.64 0.91 1.76
N VAL A 186 -8.79 1.58 1.69
CA VAL A 186 -8.87 3.02 1.46
C VAL A 186 -8.84 3.74 2.80
N LYS A 187 -8.09 4.83 2.87
CA LYS A 187 -7.99 5.70 4.06
C LYS A 187 -9.28 6.50 4.26
N ALA A 188 -9.44 7.08 5.44
CA ALA A 188 -10.63 7.88 5.78
C ALA A 188 -10.82 9.12 4.88
N ASP A 189 -9.76 9.60 4.23
CA ASP A 189 -9.78 10.70 3.27
C ASP A 189 -10.09 10.24 1.82
N GLY A 190 -10.46 8.97 1.64
CA GLY A 190 -10.79 8.40 0.33
C GLY A 190 -9.57 8.03 -0.52
N LYS A 191 -8.35 8.16 0.00
CA LYS A 191 -7.12 7.85 -0.76
C LYS A 191 -6.60 6.45 -0.48
N PHE A 192 -5.96 5.86 -1.48
CA PHE A 192 -5.22 4.61 -1.36
C PHE A 192 -3.85 4.72 -2.04
N SER A 193 -2.93 3.87 -1.62
CA SER A 193 -1.61 3.75 -2.23
C SER A 193 -1.04 2.37 -1.92
N THR A 194 -0.31 1.79 -2.88
CA THR A 194 0.46 0.56 -2.68
C THR A 194 1.77 0.62 -3.45
N LEU A 195 2.69 -0.28 -3.13
CA LEU A 195 3.98 -0.44 -3.80
C LEU A 195 4.04 -1.84 -4.41
N VAL A 196 4.47 -1.93 -5.67
CA VAL A 196 4.74 -3.20 -6.36
C VAL A 196 6.15 -3.16 -6.93
N ILE A 197 6.82 -4.30 -6.93
CA ILE A 197 8.13 -4.45 -7.58
C ILE A 197 7.87 -4.92 -9.01
N ALA A 198 8.46 -4.23 -9.99
CA ALA A 198 8.42 -4.59 -11.41
C ALA A 198 9.32 -5.81 -11.68
N GLY A 199 8.94 -6.97 -11.14
CA GLY A 199 9.72 -8.19 -11.23
C GLY A 199 8.98 -9.43 -10.73
N GLY A 200 9.49 -10.60 -11.12
CA GLY A 200 8.84 -11.89 -10.91
C GLY A 200 8.10 -12.37 -12.16
N ASN A 201 7.20 -13.35 -11.98
CA ASN A 201 6.43 -13.93 -13.06
C ASN A 201 5.48 -12.90 -13.70
N GLY A 202 5.49 -12.77 -15.03
CA GLY A 202 4.70 -11.80 -15.78
C GLY A 202 5.45 -10.52 -16.22
N TRP A 203 6.70 -10.35 -15.76
CA TRP A 203 7.56 -9.19 -16.08
C TRP A 203 8.61 -9.50 -17.15
N GLU A 204 8.34 -10.45 -18.04
CA GLU A 204 9.30 -10.91 -19.06
C GLU A 204 9.23 -10.10 -20.36
N LYS A 205 8.13 -9.38 -20.60
CA LYS A 205 7.85 -8.72 -21.87
C LYS A 205 8.05 -7.22 -21.75
N ALA A 206 8.77 -6.63 -22.70
CA ALA A 206 8.72 -5.18 -22.87
C ALA A 206 7.35 -4.77 -23.43
N GLY A 207 6.84 -3.61 -23.02
CA GLY A 207 5.62 -3.04 -23.60
C GLY A 207 4.79 -2.22 -22.62
N LYS A 208 3.54 -1.99 -22.99
CA LYS A 208 2.57 -1.25 -22.17
C LYS A 208 1.87 -2.20 -21.20
N TYR A 209 2.03 -1.91 -19.92
CA TYR A 209 1.32 -2.57 -18.84
C TYR A 209 0.16 -1.69 -18.39
N THR A 210 -0.93 -2.32 -17.98
CA THR A 210 -2.15 -1.62 -17.55
C THR A 210 -2.38 -1.88 -16.07
N VAL A 211 -2.53 -0.80 -15.30
CA VAL A 211 -3.02 -0.84 -13.93
C VAL A 211 -4.51 -0.53 -13.94
N THR A 212 -5.31 -1.40 -13.34
CA THR A 212 -6.75 -1.22 -13.23
C THR A 212 -7.14 -1.17 -11.76
N ALA A 213 -7.92 -0.16 -11.38
CA ALA A 213 -8.55 -0.07 -10.06
C ALA A 213 -10.05 -0.28 -10.19
N SER A 214 -10.58 -1.28 -9.48
CA SER A 214 -12.02 -1.58 -9.47
C SER A 214 -12.60 -1.50 -8.05
N ALA A 215 -13.63 -0.68 -7.91
CA ALA A 215 -14.36 -0.51 -6.65
C ALA A 215 -15.84 -0.20 -6.92
N ASN A 216 -16.75 -0.90 -6.24
CA ASN A 216 -18.21 -0.73 -6.38
C ASN A 216 -18.71 -0.72 -7.84
N GLY A 217 -18.13 -1.56 -8.71
CA GLY A 217 -18.50 -1.67 -10.12
C GLY A 217 -18.00 -0.51 -11.00
N LYS A 218 -17.26 0.45 -10.44
CA LYS A 218 -16.51 1.46 -11.20
C LYS A 218 -15.09 0.97 -11.43
N THR A 219 -14.55 1.29 -12.60
CA THR A 219 -13.20 0.90 -13.00
C THR A 219 -12.47 2.12 -13.55
N GLU A 220 -11.23 2.31 -13.10
CA GLU A 220 -10.30 3.35 -13.54
C GLU A 220 -9.01 2.69 -13.98
N GLU A 221 -8.34 3.26 -14.99
CA GLU A 221 -7.14 2.68 -15.58
C GLU A 221 -6.01 3.69 -15.77
N THR A 222 -4.78 3.21 -15.63
CA THR A 222 -3.57 3.91 -16.06
C THR A 222 -2.60 2.94 -16.69
N VAL A 223 -1.75 3.44 -17.59
CA VAL A 223 -0.75 2.64 -18.29
C VAL A 223 0.65 3.16 -18.01
N PHE A 224 1.62 2.26 -18.03
CA PHE A 224 3.04 2.60 -18.01
C PHE A 224 3.81 1.71 -19.00
N ASP A 225 4.95 2.18 -19.47
CA ASP A 225 5.87 1.40 -20.30
C ASP A 225 6.83 0.60 -19.41
N PHE A 226 7.14 -0.64 -19.77
CA PHE A 226 8.10 -1.47 -19.06
C PHE A 226 9.15 -2.05 -20.01
N SER A 227 10.39 -2.11 -19.54
CA SER A 227 11.51 -2.78 -20.20
C SER A 227 12.18 -3.77 -19.24
N PRO A 228 12.29 -5.06 -19.59
CA PRO A 228 12.94 -6.05 -18.73
C PRO A 228 14.47 -5.87 -18.64
N ASN A 229 15.05 -5.02 -19.48
CA ASN A 229 16.46 -4.66 -19.41
C ASN A 229 16.63 -3.38 -18.59
N GLU A 230 17.66 -3.32 -17.75
CA GLU A 230 18.11 -2.07 -17.12
C GLU A 230 18.36 -1.02 -18.23
N SER A 231 17.87 0.20 -18.03
CA SER A 231 18.26 1.33 -18.91
C SER A 231 19.78 1.49 -18.82
N PRO A 232 20.50 1.55 -19.97
CA PRO A 232 21.95 1.69 -20.00
C PRO A 232 22.45 3.02 -19.42
#